data_AF-A0A4S4LK64-F1
#
_entry.id   AF-A0A4S4LK64-F1
#
_cell.length_a   1.000
_cell.length_b   1.000
_cell.length_c   1.000
_cell.angle_alpha   90.00
_cell.angle_beta   90.00
_cell.angle_gamma   90.00
#
_symmetry.space_group_name_H-M   'P 1'
#
loop_
_entity.id
_entity.type
_entity.pdbx_description
1 polymer ?
#
loop_
_entity_poly.entity_id
_entity_poly.type
_entity_poly.pdbx_seq_one_letter_code
_entity_poly.pdbx_strand_id
1 'polypeptide(L)'
;MASKSRQSTDPKKRDPVTKWVVRAVILCVVSALFSWLDTIKERWYVFDPPSLHALAQAAIAASPNDTSGMISYIVSNLTDTYPSTQIALNSDTSEWMFNNAGGAMGSMYIIHASITEYLIIFGTPLGTEGHTGIHTADDYFHILVGEQWAFQPGALEMERYTPGDVHLMPRGVAKQYKMHEGCWAMEYARGWIPLMLPFGFADTFTSTLDVYTLWKTTEYCLPLIEIIAILP
;
A
#
# COMPACT_ATOMS: atom_id res chain seq x y z
N MET A 1 -59.55 -43.36 -26.79
CA MET A 1 -58.18 -42.82 -26.81
C MET A 1 -58.21 -41.43 -26.21
N ALA A 2 -57.78 -41.26 -24.95
CA ALA A 2 -57.73 -39.96 -24.29
C ALA A 2 -56.35 -39.32 -24.55
N SER A 3 -56.34 -38.18 -25.26
CA SER A 3 -55.14 -37.39 -25.51
C SER A 3 -54.77 -36.61 -24.25
N LYS A 4 -53.67 -36.97 -23.58
CA LYS A 4 -53.06 -36.18 -22.51
C LYS A 4 -52.32 -34.99 -23.14
N SER A 5 -52.84 -33.78 -22.97
CA SER A 5 -52.12 -32.56 -23.33
C SER A 5 -50.89 -32.40 -22.42
N ARG A 6 -49.69 -32.40 -23.01
CA ARG A 6 -48.46 -31.97 -22.33
C ARG A 6 -48.57 -30.48 -22.01
N GLN A 7 -48.67 -30.12 -20.73
CA GLN A 7 -48.40 -28.75 -20.29
C GLN A 7 -46.91 -28.47 -20.49
N SER A 8 -46.57 -27.54 -21.38
CA SER A 8 -45.22 -26.98 -21.45
C SER A 8 -45.03 -26.07 -20.24
N THR A 9 -44.19 -26.50 -19.30
CA THR A 9 -43.70 -25.63 -18.23
C THR A 9 -42.68 -24.66 -18.81
N ASP A 10 -43.16 -23.53 -19.34
CA ASP A 10 -42.29 -22.43 -19.74
C ASP A 10 -41.63 -21.83 -18.49
N PRO A 11 -40.30 -21.69 -18.42
CA PRO A 11 -39.63 -21.14 -17.25
C PRO A 11 -40.08 -19.70 -17.03
N LYS A 12 -40.68 -19.44 -15.87
CA LYS A 12 -41.19 -18.14 -15.43
C LYS A 12 -40.09 -17.08 -15.58
N LYS A 13 -40.18 -16.23 -16.62
CA LYS A 13 -39.26 -15.10 -16.83
C LYS A 13 -39.29 -14.22 -15.57
N ARG A 14 -38.16 -14.12 -14.86
CA ARG A 14 -38.02 -13.25 -13.69
C ARG A 14 -38.40 -11.82 -14.08
N ASP A 15 -39.31 -11.23 -13.33
CA ASP A 15 -39.76 -9.86 -13.55
C ASP A 15 -38.56 -8.88 -13.48
N PRO A 16 -38.41 -7.97 -14.46
CA PRO A 16 -37.30 -7.02 -14.52
C PRO A 16 -37.21 -6.13 -13.27
N VAL A 17 -38.32 -5.79 -12.62
CA VAL A 17 -38.29 -5.01 -11.37
C VAL A 17 -37.65 -5.84 -10.25
N THR A 18 -38.10 -7.08 -10.07
CA THR A 18 -37.51 -8.03 -9.11
C THR A 18 -35.99 -8.18 -9.33
N LYS A 19 -35.51 -8.22 -10.57
CA LYS A 19 -34.08 -8.30 -10.89
C LYS A 19 -33.29 -7.07 -10.40
N TRP A 20 -33.82 -5.87 -10.61
CA TRP A 20 -33.18 -4.63 -10.17
C TRP A 20 -33.23 -4.45 -8.66
N VAL A 21 -34.32 -4.84 -8.02
CA VAL A 21 -34.44 -4.86 -6.55
C VAL A 21 -33.39 -5.80 -5.96
N VAL A 22 -33.24 -7.02 -6.48
CA VAL A 22 -32.21 -7.96 -6.00
C VAL A 22 -30.80 -7.38 -6.16
N ARG A 23 -30.49 -6.72 -7.28
CA ARG A 23 -29.19 -6.05 -7.48
C ARG A 23 -28.97 -4.91 -6.50
N ALA A 24 -29.97 -4.09 -6.25
CA ALA A 24 -29.89 -2.99 -5.29
C ALA A 24 -29.68 -3.53 -3.87
N VAL A 25 -30.40 -4.59 -3.47
CA VAL A 25 -30.22 -5.24 -2.17
C VAL A 25 -28.81 -5.81 -2.04
N ILE A 26 -28.30 -6.51 -3.07
CA ILE A 26 -26.91 -7.03 -3.06
C ILE A 26 -25.92 -5.88 -2.90
N LEU A 27 -26.08 -4.80 -3.65
CA LEU A 27 -25.21 -3.62 -3.55
C LEU A 27 -25.23 -3.02 -2.15
N CYS A 28 -26.41 -2.86 -1.54
CA CYS A 28 -26.55 -2.36 -0.18
C CYS A 28 -25.88 -3.28 0.85
N VAL A 29 -26.06 -4.60 0.74
CA VAL A 29 -25.44 -5.58 1.64
C VAL A 29 -23.92 -5.56 1.51
N VAL A 30 -23.41 -5.53 0.28
CA VAL A 30 -21.96 -5.46 0.00
C VAL A 30 -21.37 -4.15 0.51
N SER A 31 -22.04 -3.02 0.28
CA SER A 31 -21.60 -1.71 0.77
C SER A 31 -21.60 -1.64 2.30
N ALA A 32 -22.63 -2.18 2.96
CA ALA A 32 -22.69 -2.27 4.41
C ALA A 32 -21.57 -3.18 4.96
N LEU A 33 -21.30 -4.32 4.31
CA LEU A 33 -20.22 -5.22 4.68
C LEU A 33 -18.85 -4.54 4.58
N PHE A 34 -18.55 -3.87 3.46
CA PHE A 34 -17.28 -3.15 3.32
C PHE A 34 -17.14 -1.99 4.28
N SER A 35 -18.23 -1.26 4.55
CA SER A 35 -18.23 -0.20 5.56
C SER A 35 -17.94 -0.77 6.94
N TRP A 36 -18.52 -1.91 7.29
CA TRP A 36 -18.25 -2.59 8.55
C TRP A 36 -16.81 -3.13 8.64
N LEU A 37 -16.31 -3.79 7.59
CA LEU A 37 -14.92 -4.25 7.52
C LEU A 37 -13.96 -3.08 7.77
N ASP A 38 -14.22 -1.94 7.15
CA ASP A 38 -13.41 -0.73 7.32
C ASP A 38 -13.37 -0.21 8.76
N THR A 39 -14.37 -0.50 9.60
CA THR A 39 -14.37 -0.14 11.03
C THR A 39 -13.50 -1.04 11.90
N ILE A 40 -13.15 -2.24 11.43
CA ILE A 40 -12.41 -3.23 12.23
C ILE A 40 -10.95 -3.39 11.79
N LYS A 41 -10.54 -2.73 10.70
CA LYS A 41 -9.19 -2.87 10.13
C LYS A 41 -8.05 -2.58 11.11
N GLU A 42 -8.27 -1.64 12.04
CA GLU A 42 -7.25 -1.22 13.01
C GLU A 42 -6.85 -2.34 13.98
N ARG A 43 -7.67 -3.38 14.11
CA ARG A 43 -7.38 -4.55 14.97
C ARG A 43 -6.17 -5.36 14.48
N TRP A 44 -5.81 -5.21 13.21
CA TRP A 44 -4.68 -5.88 12.59
C TRP A 44 -3.50 -4.93 12.34
N TYR A 45 -3.54 -3.72 12.91
CA TYR A 45 -2.37 -2.85 12.89
C TYR A 45 -1.37 -3.30 13.95
N VAL A 46 -0.15 -3.57 13.50
CA VAL A 46 0.99 -3.93 14.34
C VAL A 46 1.83 -2.70 14.62
N PHE A 47 2.01 -1.81 13.63
CA PHE A 47 2.87 -0.64 13.78
C PHE A 47 2.10 0.58 14.30
N ASP A 48 2.82 1.41 15.04
CA ASP A 48 2.35 2.69 15.55
C ASP A 48 3.11 3.84 14.84
N PRO A 49 2.43 4.80 14.16
CA PRO A 49 3.10 5.84 13.40
C PRO A 49 4.07 6.72 14.23
N PRO A 50 3.73 7.19 15.44
CA PRO A 50 4.69 7.87 16.31
C PRO A 50 5.96 7.06 16.60
N SER A 51 5.82 5.75 16.83
CA SER A 51 6.94 4.86 17.08
C SER A 51 7.84 4.72 15.85
N LEU A 52 7.26 4.58 14.65
CA LEU A 52 8.02 4.59 13.39
C LEU A 52 8.71 5.93 13.11
N HIS A 53 8.07 7.04 13.45
CA HIS A 53 8.68 8.37 13.35
C HIS A 53 9.90 8.50 14.26
N ALA A 54 9.79 8.07 15.51
CA ALA A 54 10.91 8.05 16.45
C ALA A 54 12.04 7.14 15.95
N LEU A 55 11.72 5.98 15.36
CA LEU A 55 12.69 5.08 14.76
C LEU A 55 13.44 5.72 13.58
N ALA A 56 12.73 6.37 12.67
CA ALA A 56 13.35 7.07 11.53
C ALA A 56 14.33 8.16 12.00
N GLN A 57 13.93 8.97 12.98
CA GLN A 57 14.78 9.99 13.60
C GLN A 57 16.02 9.38 14.26
N ALA A 58 15.86 8.27 14.99
CA ALA A 58 16.96 7.54 15.62
C ALA A 58 17.93 6.98 14.57
N ALA A 59 17.43 6.46 13.46
CA ALA A 59 18.24 5.95 12.35
C ALA A 59 19.08 7.06 11.71
N ILE A 60 18.48 8.23 11.45
CA ILE A 60 19.18 9.41 10.92
C ILE A 60 20.32 9.83 11.85
N ALA A 61 20.04 9.87 13.17
CA ALA A 61 21.03 10.25 14.17
C ALA A 61 22.16 9.22 14.32
N ALA A 62 21.86 7.92 14.19
CA ALA A 62 22.82 6.84 14.32
C ALA A 62 23.73 6.68 13.10
N SER A 63 23.26 7.06 11.91
CA SER A 63 23.96 6.86 10.64
C SER A 63 23.98 8.14 9.78
N PRO A 64 24.60 9.23 10.26
CA PRO A 64 24.62 10.50 9.55
C PRO A 64 25.30 10.37 8.18
N ASN A 65 24.62 10.81 7.11
CA ASN A 65 25.05 10.72 5.72
C ASN A 65 25.29 9.28 5.19
N ASP A 66 24.77 8.26 5.88
CA ASP A 66 24.86 6.87 5.45
C ASP A 66 23.46 6.25 5.36
N THR A 67 22.83 6.37 4.19
CA THR A 67 21.50 5.82 3.95
C THR A 67 21.45 4.31 4.18
N SER A 68 22.49 3.58 3.80
CA SER A 68 22.55 2.13 4.02
C SER A 68 22.61 1.81 5.51
N GLY A 69 23.40 2.55 6.28
CA GLY A 69 23.44 2.47 7.74
C GLY A 69 22.08 2.77 8.38
N MET A 70 21.36 3.79 7.91
CA MET A 70 20.01 4.10 8.39
C MET A 70 19.05 2.93 8.14
N ILE A 71 19.08 2.33 6.95
CA ILE A 71 18.23 1.17 6.62
C ILE A 71 18.58 -0.03 7.50
N SER A 72 19.86 -0.34 7.68
CA SER A 72 20.28 -1.43 8.57
C SER A 72 19.85 -1.19 10.03
N TYR A 73 19.93 0.05 10.51
CA TYR A 73 19.46 0.42 11.84
C TYR A 73 17.95 0.18 11.99
N ILE A 74 17.15 0.63 11.03
CA ILE A 74 15.70 0.43 11.00
C ILE A 74 15.36 -1.06 11.05
N VAL A 75 15.92 -1.86 10.13
CA VAL A 75 15.62 -3.29 10.03
C VAL A 75 16.02 -4.05 11.30
N SER A 76 17.20 -3.76 11.86
CA SER A 76 17.64 -4.36 13.12
C SER A 76 16.69 -4.03 14.26
N ASN A 77 16.34 -2.74 14.43
CA ASN A 77 15.50 -2.31 15.53
C ASN A 77 14.08 -2.88 15.44
N LEU A 78 13.52 -2.97 14.23
CA LEU A 78 12.22 -3.62 14.00
C LEU A 78 12.27 -5.11 14.34
N THR A 79 13.33 -5.80 13.93
CA THR A 79 13.51 -7.23 14.19
C THR A 79 13.71 -7.53 15.68
N ASP A 80 14.38 -6.63 16.42
CA ASP A 80 14.54 -6.72 17.87
C ASP A 80 13.25 -6.40 18.63
N THR A 81 12.45 -5.46 18.10
CA THR A 81 11.21 -4.99 18.74
C THR A 81 10.04 -5.95 18.53
N TYR A 82 9.92 -6.50 17.32
CA TYR A 82 8.76 -7.31 16.93
C TYR A 82 9.17 -8.77 16.69
N PRO A 83 8.67 -9.72 17.52
CA PRO A 83 8.98 -11.12 17.33
C PRO A 83 8.35 -11.66 16.04
N SER A 84 9.00 -12.63 15.39
CA SER A 84 8.50 -13.27 14.17
C SER A 84 7.15 -13.99 14.33
N THR A 85 6.74 -14.27 15.58
CA THR A 85 5.41 -14.80 15.91
C THR A 85 4.30 -13.76 15.81
N GLN A 86 4.63 -12.47 15.79
CA GLN A 86 3.68 -11.36 15.70
C GLN A 86 3.62 -10.80 14.28
N ILE A 87 4.77 -10.66 13.62
CA ILE A 87 4.87 -10.03 12.29
C ILE A 87 6.01 -10.63 11.47
N ALA A 88 5.78 -10.75 10.17
CA ALA A 88 6.79 -11.14 9.21
C ALA A 88 7.61 -9.91 8.80
N LEU A 89 8.92 -9.94 9.05
CA LEU A 89 9.85 -8.92 8.59
C LEU A 89 10.88 -9.54 7.65
N ASN A 90 11.10 -8.90 6.51
CA ASN A 90 12.18 -9.24 5.61
C ASN A 90 13.47 -8.58 6.11
N SER A 91 14.43 -9.38 6.57
CA SER A 91 15.74 -8.89 7.01
C SER A 91 16.80 -8.87 5.91
N ASP A 92 16.51 -9.37 4.70
CA ASP A 92 17.44 -9.38 3.58
C ASP A 92 17.43 -8.03 2.85
N THR A 93 18.31 -7.13 3.27
CA THR A 93 18.44 -5.78 2.70
C THR A 93 19.03 -5.77 1.28
N SER A 94 19.30 -6.93 0.67
CA SER A 94 19.73 -7.03 -0.73
C SER A 94 18.54 -7.15 -1.71
N GLU A 95 17.34 -7.40 -1.21
CA GLU A 95 16.13 -7.65 -2.01
C GLU A 95 15.46 -6.36 -2.51
N TRP A 96 16.15 -5.64 -3.40
CA TRP A 96 15.63 -4.44 -4.06
C TRP A 96 14.93 -4.74 -5.38
N MET A 97 13.92 -3.93 -5.71
CA MET A 97 13.26 -3.92 -7.00
C MET A 97 12.91 -2.50 -7.44
N PHE A 98 12.65 -2.30 -8.73
CA PHE A 98 12.05 -1.05 -9.17
C PHE A 98 10.58 -0.97 -8.75
N ASN A 99 10.10 0.25 -8.54
CA ASN A 99 8.69 0.55 -8.34
C ASN A 99 8.30 1.69 -9.30
N ASN A 100 7.33 1.42 -10.17
CA ASN A 100 6.83 2.34 -11.18
C ASN A 100 5.32 2.52 -10.97
N ALA A 101 4.91 3.71 -10.53
CA ALA A 101 3.51 4.02 -10.30
C ALA A 101 3.23 5.52 -10.39
N GLY A 102 2.11 5.89 -11.00
CA GLY A 102 1.68 7.28 -11.13
C GLY A 102 2.62 8.16 -11.95
N GLY A 103 3.41 7.57 -12.84
CA GLY A 103 4.47 8.24 -13.61
C GLY A 103 5.79 8.41 -12.85
N ALA A 104 5.83 8.09 -11.55
CA ALA A 104 7.04 8.10 -10.76
C ALA A 104 7.78 6.75 -10.85
N MET A 105 9.11 6.81 -10.73
CA MET A 105 9.99 5.65 -10.72
C MET A 105 11.00 5.78 -9.59
N GLY A 106 11.09 4.72 -8.78
CA GLY A 106 12.10 4.60 -7.74
C GLY A 106 12.52 3.15 -7.51
N SER A 107 13.33 2.96 -6.49
CA SER A 107 13.69 1.64 -5.97
C SER A 107 12.98 1.42 -4.65
N MET A 108 12.50 0.20 -4.47
CA MET A 108 11.77 -0.24 -3.30
C MET A 108 12.49 -1.44 -2.68
N TYR A 109 12.50 -1.49 -1.35
CA TYR A 109 12.83 -2.66 -0.54
C TYR A 109 11.71 -2.88 0.46
N ILE A 110 11.11 -4.08 0.46
CA ILE A 110 9.94 -4.40 1.27
C ILE A 110 10.41 -4.98 2.60
N ILE A 111 10.13 -4.28 3.70
CA ILE A 111 10.41 -4.76 5.06
C ILE A 111 9.24 -5.60 5.58
N HIS A 112 8.01 -5.13 5.37
CA HIS A 112 6.79 -5.82 5.78
C HIS A 112 5.66 -5.62 4.75
N ALA A 113 4.82 -6.63 4.57
CA ALA A 113 3.59 -6.53 3.81
C ALA A 113 2.50 -7.43 4.41
N SER A 114 1.29 -6.89 4.53
CA SER A 114 0.10 -7.60 4.99
C SER A 114 -1.15 -7.09 4.28
N ILE A 115 -2.34 -7.59 4.66
CA ILE A 115 -3.62 -7.10 4.13
C ILE A 115 -3.89 -5.66 4.59
N THR A 116 -3.39 -5.30 5.77
CA THR A 116 -3.73 -4.04 6.46
C THR A 116 -2.59 -3.03 6.56
N GLU A 117 -1.35 -3.46 6.37
CA GLU A 117 -0.16 -2.62 6.50
C GLU A 117 0.94 -3.02 5.51
N TYR A 118 1.77 -2.07 5.10
CA TYR A 118 3.11 -2.36 4.59
C TYR A 118 4.12 -1.40 5.20
N LEU A 119 5.38 -1.83 5.22
CA LEU A 119 6.52 -0.98 5.55
C LEU A 119 7.61 -1.26 4.52
N ILE A 120 8.05 -0.21 3.83
CA ILE A 120 9.08 -0.30 2.78
C ILE A 120 10.11 0.80 2.95
N ILE A 121 11.27 0.62 2.32
CA ILE A 121 12.14 1.73 1.96
C ILE A 121 11.87 2.05 0.50
N PHE A 122 11.56 3.31 0.21
CA PHE A 122 11.37 3.80 -1.14
C PHE A 122 12.20 5.06 -1.38
N GLY A 123 12.79 5.16 -2.57
CA GLY A 123 13.55 6.34 -2.94
C GLY A 123 14.20 6.23 -4.30
N THR A 124 15.01 7.22 -4.63
CA THR A 124 15.76 7.26 -5.89
C THR A 124 17.01 8.11 -5.74
N PRO A 125 18.16 7.67 -6.28
CA PRO A 125 19.35 8.50 -6.33
C PRO A 125 19.24 9.63 -7.37
N LEU A 126 18.31 9.54 -8.34
CA LEU A 126 18.22 10.45 -9.50
C LEU A 126 17.18 11.56 -9.32
N GLY A 127 16.13 11.28 -8.56
CA GLY A 127 14.93 12.10 -8.49
C GLY A 127 13.77 11.53 -9.31
N THR A 128 12.54 11.79 -8.86
CA THR A 128 11.30 11.37 -9.55
C THR A 128 10.12 12.21 -9.13
N GLU A 129 9.09 12.31 -9.96
CA GLU A 129 7.83 12.99 -9.64
C GLU A 129 6.64 12.28 -10.30
N GLY A 130 5.47 12.43 -9.72
CA GLY A 130 4.27 11.80 -10.24
C GLY A 130 3.03 12.06 -9.42
N HIS A 131 1.95 11.39 -9.81
CA HIS A 131 0.69 11.35 -9.09
C HIS A 131 0.83 10.43 -7.88
N THR A 132 0.37 10.83 -6.70
CA THR A 132 0.48 9.99 -5.49
C THR A 132 -0.41 8.75 -5.51
N GLY A 133 -1.49 8.80 -6.28
CA GLY A 133 -2.58 7.84 -6.22
C GLY A 133 -3.70 8.33 -5.30
N ILE A 134 -4.85 7.67 -5.36
CA ILE A 134 -5.96 7.87 -4.43
C ILE A 134 -6.16 6.55 -3.70
N HIS A 135 -5.61 6.46 -2.50
CA HIS A 135 -5.53 5.20 -1.77
C HIS A 135 -6.63 5.03 -0.74
N THR A 136 -6.90 3.78 -0.39
CA THR A 136 -7.82 3.41 0.71
C THR A 136 -7.11 3.27 2.06
N ALA A 137 -5.86 3.71 2.11
CA ALA A 137 -4.96 3.70 3.25
C ALA A 137 -4.40 5.10 3.48
N ASP A 138 -4.01 5.37 4.73
CA ASP A 138 -3.09 6.48 5.03
C ASP A 138 -1.68 6.00 4.74
N ASP A 139 -0.84 6.88 4.21
CA ASP A 139 0.54 6.58 3.87
C ASP A 139 1.48 7.66 4.43
N TYR A 140 2.57 7.23 5.06
CA TYR A 140 3.47 8.05 5.87
C TYR A 140 4.89 7.93 5.33
N PHE A 141 5.37 8.97 4.67
CA PHE A 141 6.74 9.06 4.19
C PHE A 141 7.63 9.69 5.25
N HIS A 142 8.46 8.89 5.88
CA HIS A 142 9.45 9.32 6.87
C HIS A 142 10.75 9.62 6.12
N ILE A 143 11.04 10.91 5.89
CA ILE A 143 12.17 11.30 5.05
C ILE A 143 13.48 10.99 5.77
N LEU A 144 14.31 10.12 5.20
CA LEU A 144 15.60 9.72 5.78
C LEU A 144 16.73 10.59 5.24
N VAL A 145 16.73 10.81 3.93
CA VAL A 145 17.76 11.58 3.21
C VAL A 145 17.10 12.33 2.05
N GLY A 146 17.64 13.48 1.69
CA GLY A 146 17.14 14.30 0.58
C GLY A 146 15.84 15.02 0.93
N GLU A 147 15.06 15.35 -0.10
CA GLU A 147 13.83 16.11 0.07
C GLU A 147 12.68 15.54 -0.74
N GLN A 148 11.50 15.54 -0.11
CA GLN A 148 10.24 15.28 -0.79
C GLN A 148 9.43 16.58 -0.89
N TRP A 149 8.96 16.91 -2.07
CA TRP A 149 8.06 18.03 -2.32
C TRP A 149 6.69 17.51 -2.69
N ALA A 150 5.63 18.24 -2.32
CA ALA A 150 4.27 17.87 -2.68
C ALA A 150 3.37 19.10 -2.80
N PHE A 151 2.29 18.98 -3.55
CA PHE A 151 1.22 19.97 -3.51
C PHE A 151 -0.12 19.35 -3.92
N GLN A 152 -1.21 19.93 -3.41
CA GLN A 152 -2.58 19.57 -3.80
C GLN A 152 -3.06 20.42 -4.99
N PRO A 153 -3.95 19.89 -5.85
CA PRO A 153 -4.53 20.67 -6.93
C PRO A 153 -5.09 22.02 -6.45
N GLY A 154 -4.61 23.12 -7.03
CA GLY A 154 -5.01 24.49 -6.67
C GLY A 154 -4.10 25.19 -5.65
N ALA A 155 -3.18 24.48 -4.99
CA ALA A 155 -2.13 25.12 -4.21
C ALA A 155 -1.14 25.84 -5.15
N LEU A 156 -0.75 27.06 -4.80
CA LEU A 156 0.23 27.86 -5.56
C LEU A 156 1.66 27.74 -5.02
N GLU A 157 1.81 27.15 -3.83
CA GLU A 157 3.08 26.94 -3.13
C GLU A 157 3.23 25.45 -2.79
N MET A 158 4.46 24.95 -2.80
CA MET A 158 4.75 23.55 -2.49
C MET A 158 4.97 23.32 -1.00
N GLU A 159 4.56 22.17 -0.52
CA GLU A 159 5.00 21.57 0.74
C GLU A 159 6.40 20.97 0.53
N ARG A 160 7.34 21.24 1.44
CA ARG A 160 8.72 20.71 1.40
C ARG A 160 9.00 19.95 2.70
N TYR A 161 9.40 18.69 2.56
CA TYR A 161 9.74 17.78 3.65
C TYR A 161 11.20 17.38 3.52
N THR A 162 11.93 17.47 4.63
CA THR A 162 13.39 17.30 4.77
C THR A 162 13.69 16.15 5.73
N PRO A 163 14.96 15.70 5.87
CA PRO A 163 15.31 14.57 6.71
C PRO A 163 14.78 14.72 8.14
N GLY A 164 14.01 13.72 8.58
CA GLY A 164 13.33 13.71 9.85
C GLY A 164 11.86 14.12 9.79
N ASP A 165 11.41 14.79 8.74
CA ASP A 165 9.99 15.12 8.57
C ASP A 165 9.16 13.88 8.20
N VAL A 166 7.84 13.97 8.43
CA VAL A 166 6.86 12.99 7.96
C VAL A 166 5.86 13.66 7.05
N HIS A 167 5.82 13.23 5.80
CA HIS A 167 4.74 13.59 4.90
C HIS A 167 3.63 12.55 4.98
N LEU A 168 2.50 12.94 5.57
CA LEU A 168 1.28 12.15 5.57
C LEU A 168 0.51 12.39 4.27
N MET A 169 0.23 11.31 3.54
CA MET A 169 -0.78 11.22 2.50
C MET A 169 -2.06 10.62 3.08
N PRO A 170 -3.09 11.44 3.40
CA PRO A 170 -4.31 10.92 3.96
C PRO A 170 -5.07 10.07 2.95
N ARG A 171 -5.79 9.07 3.44
CA ARG A 171 -6.71 8.26 2.64
C ARG A 171 -7.63 9.13 1.79
N GLY A 172 -7.77 8.76 0.52
CA GLY A 172 -8.68 9.42 -0.42
C GLY A 172 -8.20 10.79 -0.93
N VAL A 173 -7.00 11.23 -0.55
CA VAL A 173 -6.40 12.49 -1.03
C VAL A 173 -5.44 12.18 -2.17
N ALA A 174 -5.41 13.06 -3.17
CA ALA A 174 -4.41 13.05 -4.24
C ALA A 174 -3.52 14.29 -4.15
N LYS A 175 -2.23 14.09 -4.38
CA LYS A 175 -1.24 15.16 -4.61
C LYS A 175 -0.40 14.84 -5.84
N GLN A 176 0.28 15.85 -6.36
CA GLN A 176 1.56 15.59 -7.03
C GLN A 176 2.63 15.52 -5.95
N TYR A 177 3.55 14.57 -6.09
CA TYR A 177 4.74 14.50 -5.24
C TYR A 177 6.00 14.42 -6.10
N LYS A 178 7.12 14.78 -5.49
CA LYS A 178 8.46 14.70 -6.06
C LYS A 178 9.46 14.26 -5.00
N MET A 179 10.17 13.17 -5.24
CA MET A 179 11.44 12.88 -4.56
C MET A 179 12.52 13.65 -5.32
N HIS A 180 13.06 14.74 -4.75
CA HIS A 180 13.77 15.75 -5.52
C HIS A 180 15.08 15.24 -6.17
N GLU A 181 16.12 15.02 -5.37
CA GLU A 181 17.41 14.49 -5.80
C GLU A 181 17.98 13.69 -4.62
N GLY A 182 18.41 12.45 -4.87
CA GLY A 182 18.98 11.60 -3.83
C GLY A 182 18.07 11.35 -2.63
N CYS A 183 16.75 11.32 -2.83
CA CYS A 183 15.78 11.25 -1.73
C CYS A 183 15.37 9.80 -1.42
N TRP A 184 15.36 9.47 -0.12
CA TRP A 184 15.00 8.16 0.41
C TRP A 184 14.12 8.33 1.65
N ALA A 185 13.07 7.51 1.72
CA ALA A 185 12.12 7.50 2.83
C ALA A 185 11.84 6.07 3.31
N MET A 186 11.56 5.95 4.60
CA MET A 186 10.83 4.81 5.12
C MET A 186 9.34 5.12 4.94
N GLU A 187 8.66 4.32 4.14
CA GLU A 187 7.26 4.52 3.79
C GLU A 187 6.42 3.46 4.49
N TYR A 188 5.42 3.94 5.24
CA TYR A 188 4.50 3.11 6.01
C TYR A 188 3.08 3.42 5.59
N ALA A 189 2.34 2.42 5.11
CA ALA A 189 0.92 2.57 4.87
C ALA A 189 0.08 1.68 5.78
N ARG A 190 -1.08 2.18 6.17
CA ARG A 190 -2.09 1.46 6.96
C ARG A 190 -3.50 1.67 6.42
N GLY A 191 -4.21 0.58 6.17
CA GLY A 191 -5.48 0.57 5.45
C GLY A 191 -5.64 -0.69 4.62
N TRP A 192 -6.54 -0.73 3.64
CA TRP A 192 -6.70 -1.93 2.80
C TRP A 192 -5.65 -1.98 1.69
N ILE A 193 -4.46 -2.52 1.99
CA ILE A 193 -3.30 -2.54 1.11
C ILE A 193 -3.56 -3.20 -0.26
N PRO A 194 -4.29 -4.34 -0.37
CA PRO A 194 -4.57 -4.94 -1.68
C PRO A 194 -5.28 -4.00 -2.66
N LEU A 195 -6.03 -3.00 -2.17
CA LEU A 195 -6.71 -2.02 -3.00
C LEU A 195 -5.78 -0.93 -3.54
N MET A 196 -4.53 -0.84 -3.05
CA MET A 196 -3.50 0.05 -3.59
C MET A 196 -2.75 -0.59 -4.78
N LEU A 197 -2.67 -1.92 -4.84
CA LEU A 197 -1.92 -2.66 -5.86
C LEU A 197 -2.33 -2.36 -7.32
N PRO A 198 -3.62 -2.14 -7.66
CA PRO A 198 -3.96 -1.77 -9.03
C PRO A 198 -3.26 -0.49 -9.50
N PHE A 199 -3.07 0.48 -8.60
CA PHE A 199 -2.28 1.67 -8.90
C PHE A 199 -0.78 1.34 -8.97
N GLY A 200 -0.27 0.60 -7.99
CA GLY A 200 1.14 0.20 -7.91
C GLY A 200 1.64 -0.61 -9.12
N PHE A 201 0.75 -1.33 -9.82
CA PHE A 201 1.10 -2.10 -11.02
C PHE A 201 0.64 -1.48 -12.33
N ALA A 202 -0.10 -0.36 -12.31
CA ALA A 202 -0.67 0.23 -13.51
C ALA A 202 0.40 0.56 -14.56
N ASP A 203 1.49 1.22 -14.15
CA ASP A 203 2.56 1.60 -15.07
C ASP A 203 3.38 0.37 -15.50
N THR A 204 3.49 -0.66 -14.67
CA THR A 204 4.09 -1.93 -15.10
C THR A 204 3.31 -2.55 -16.26
N PHE A 205 1.99 -2.60 -16.19
CA PHE A 205 1.15 -3.20 -17.23
C PHE A 205 0.94 -2.32 -18.46
N THR A 206 1.04 -0.99 -18.32
CA THR A 206 0.66 -0.04 -19.38
C THR A 206 1.83 0.78 -19.93
N SER A 207 2.99 0.76 -19.26
CA SER A 207 4.17 1.54 -19.64
C SER A 207 5.43 0.68 -19.76
N THR A 208 5.97 0.18 -18.64
CA THR A 208 7.31 -0.43 -18.64
C THR A 208 7.32 -1.86 -19.16
N LEU A 209 6.20 -2.58 -19.00
CA LEU A 209 6.07 -4.01 -19.31
C LEU A 209 7.13 -4.88 -18.59
N ASP A 210 7.62 -4.43 -17.44
CA ASP A 210 8.63 -5.13 -16.65
C ASP A 210 8.00 -6.27 -15.83
N VAL A 211 7.76 -7.39 -16.51
CA VAL A 211 7.19 -8.61 -15.91
C VAL A 211 8.13 -9.21 -14.86
N TYR A 212 9.44 -8.97 -14.96
CA TYR A 212 10.41 -9.47 -13.98
C TYR A 212 10.23 -8.76 -12.63
N THR A 213 10.17 -7.42 -12.65
CA THR A 213 9.91 -6.62 -11.45
C THR A 213 8.54 -6.93 -10.83
N LEU A 214 7.51 -7.15 -11.66
CA LEU A 214 6.19 -7.61 -11.18
C LEU A 214 6.29 -8.94 -10.43
N TRP A 215 7.01 -9.91 -10.99
CA TRP A 215 7.22 -11.22 -10.37
C TRP A 215 7.98 -11.09 -9.06
N LYS A 216 9.09 -10.35 -9.01
CA LYS A 216 9.87 -10.08 -7.79
C LYS A 216 9.03 -9.46 -6.69
N THR A 217 8.26 -8.42 -7.03
CA THR A 217 7.37 -7.74 -6.07
C THR A 217 6.35 -8.72 -5.48
N THR A 218 5.77 -9.58 -6.32
CA THR A 218 4.80 -10.58 -5.87
C THR A 218 5.46 -11.68 -5.02
N GLU A 219 6.61 -12.17 -5.44
CA GLU A 219 7.41 -13.19 -4.74
C GLU A 219 7.77 -12.72 -3.32
N TYR A 220 8.23 -11.48 -3.16
CA TYR A 220 8.62 -10.94 -1.85
C TYR A 220 7.43 -10.61 -0.95
N CYS A 221 6.29 -10.18 -1.51
CA CYS A 221 5.08 -9.90 -0.73
C CYS A 221 4.41 -11.16 -0.18
N LEU A 222 4.40 -12.26 -0.95
CA LEU A 222 3.60 -13.45 -0.64
C LEU A 222 3.93 -14.07 0.74
N PRO A 223 5.19 -14.37 1.09
CA PRO A 223 5.54 -14.94 2.39
C PRO A 223 5.18 -14.05 3.58
N LEU A 224 5.12 -12.72 3.36
CA LEU A 224 4.83 -11.74 4.41
C LEU A 224 3.33 -11.71 4.77
N ILE A 225 2.47 -12.00 3.79
CA ILE A 225 1.00 -11.97 3.96
C ILE A 225 0.49 -13.22 4.70
N GLU A 226 1.17 -14.36 4.58
CA GLU A 226 0.68 -15.66 5.09
C GLU A 226 0.65 -15.78 6.63
N ILE A 227 1.40 -14.94 7.35
CA ILE A 227 1.52 -15.04 8.83
C ILE A 227 0.25 -14.56 9.57
N ILE A 228 -0.72 -13.93 8.89
CA ILE A 228 -2.02 -13.56 9.48
C ILE A 228 -2.94 -14.78 9.73
N ALA A 229 -2.59 -15.98 9.23
CA ALA A 229 -3.41 -17.18 9.45
C ALA A 229 -3.31 -17.81 10.86
N ILE A 230 -2.55 -17.22 11.79
CA ILE A 230 -2.47 -17.70 13.18
C ILE A 230 -3.11 -16.69 14.12
N LEU A 231 -4.45 -16.63 14.09
CA LEU A 231 -5.24 -16.15 15.21
C LEU A 231 -6.04 -17.35 15.76
N PRO A 232 -6.15 -17.53 17.09
CA PRO A 232 -7.38 -18.07 17.65
C PRO A 232 -8.54 -17.07 17.45
#